data_AF-A0A520H1Z9-F1
#
_entry.id   AF-A0A520H1Z9-F1
#
_cell.length_a   1.000
_cell.length_b   1.000
_cell.length_c   1.000
_cell.angle_alpha   90.00
_cell.angle_beta   90.00
_cell.angle_gamma   90.00
#
_symmetry.space_group_name_H-M   'P 1'
#
loop_
_entity.id
_entity.type
_entity.pdbx_description
1 polymer ?
#
loop_
_entity_poly.entity_id
_entity_poly.type
_entity_poly.pdbx_seq_one_letter_code
_entity_poly.pdbx_strand_id
1 'polypeptide(L)'
;MKRIWQTAMSLITVALLVTGCQPDAFKDAGAPRDVKSSIIGTWKLTKATQVDEESARKGFPYRELDITTIYPYTDFVLKLDAGEPGNFTTTPGASPRIIRFATGTWTLNDPEFPSALLLKNGTTTDTATLGGYPVGAATTLKIKLRKKEAATGKLLISYTYEFAKQ
;
A
#
# COMPACT_ATOMS: atom_id res chain seq x y z
N MET A 1 -59.99 12.68 33.14
CA MET A 1 -59.56 11.94 31.94
C MET A 1 -58.33 12.53 31.24
N LYS A 2 -58.24 13.85 30.94
CA LYS A 2 -57.06 14.48 30.29
C LYS A 2 -55.71 14.26 30.99
N ARG A 3 -55.66 14.25 32.33
CA ARG A 3 -54.41 14.07 33.11
C ARG A 3 -53.81 12.67 33.02
N ILE A 4 -54.64 11.63 32.83
CA ILE A 4 -54.19 10.23 32.69
C ILE A 4 -53.55 10.00 31.32
N TRP A 5 -54.01 10.75 30.31
CA TRP A 5 -53.48 10.68 28.94
C TRP A 5 -52.12 11.39 28.81
N GLN A 6 -51.91 12.49 29.56
CA GLN A 6 -50.63 13.21 29.60
C GLN A 6 -49.52 12.40 30.32
N THR A 7 -49.85 11.68 31.40
CA THR A 7 -48.87 10.82 32.09
C THR A 7 -48.51 9.58 31.25
N ALA A 8 -49.46 9.02 30.51
CA ALA A 8 -49.19 7.92 29.58
C ALA A 8 -48.26 8.34 28.43
N MET A 9 -48.43 9.55 27.90
CA MET A 9 -47.60 10.05 26.79
C MET A 9 -46.16 10.38 27.22
N SER A 10 -45.94 10.87 28.44
CA SER A 10 -44.57 11.03 28.98
C SER A 10 -43.85 9.72 29.26
N LEU A 11 -44.57 8.66 29.69
CA LEU A 11 -43.95 7.36 29.95
C LEU A 11 -43.45 6.67 28.67
N ILE A 12 -44.20 6.82 27.56
CA ILE A 12 -43.84 6.24 26.27
C ILE A 12 -42.58 6.90 25.68
N THR A 13 -42.43 8.22 25.85
CA THR A 13 -41.24 8.96 25.36
C THR A 13 -39.96 8.56 26.09
N VAL A 14 -40.04 8.28 27.40
CA VAL A 14 -38.88 7.81 28.18
C VAL A 14 -38.48 6.39 27.79
N ALA A 15 -39.44 5.52 27.48
CA ALA A 15 -39.16 4.14 27.05
C ALA A 15 -38.45 4.06 25.68
N LEU A 16 -38.75 4.98 24.75
CA LEU A 16 -38.10 5.02 23.44
C LEU A 16 -36.63 5.46 23.51
N LEU A 17 -36.27 6.33 24.47
CA LEU A 17 -34.91 6.84 24.62
C LEU A 17 -33.90 5.80 25.15
N VAL A 18 -34.37 4.74 25.82
CA VAL A 18 -33.50 3.69 26.38
C VAL A 18 -33.12 2.60 25.36
N THR A 19 -33.81 2.55 24.21
CA THR A 19 -33.53 1.55 23.14
C THR A 19 -32.50 2.00 22.11
N GLY A 20 -32.08 3.28 22.14
CA GLY A 20 -31.13 3.86 21.17
C GLY A 20 -29.65 3.60 21.46
N CYS A 21 -29.32 3.01 22.61
CA CYS A 21 -27.95 2.65 23.00
C CYS A 21 -27.84 1.14 23.21
N GLN A 22 -28.09 0.33 22.17
CA GLN A 22 -27.47 -0.99 22.14
C GLN A 22 -26.03 -0.80 21.66
N PRO A 23 -25.02 -1.25 22.42
CA PRO A 23 -23.67 -1.31 21.88
C PRO A 23 -23.75 -2.24 20.67
N ASP A 24 -23.49 -1.70 19.48
CA ASP A 24 -23.34 -2.50 18.28
C ASP A 24 -22.25 -3.53 18.58
N ALA A 25 -22.66 -4.79 18.72
CA ALA A 25 -21.75 -5.91 18.78
C ALA A 25 -21.19 -6.10 17.38
N PHE A 26 -20.23 -5.25 17.01
CA PHE A 26 -19.41 -5.48 15.84
C PHE A 26 -18.82 -6.88 16.01
N LYS A 27 -19.13 -7.76 15.06
CA LYS A 27 -18.52 -9.09 15.02
C LYS A 27 -17.01 -8.90 15.06
N ASP A 28 -16.32 -9.73 15.83
CA ASP A 28 -14.86 -9.73 15.89
C ASP A 28 -14.29 -9.70 14.48
N ALA A 29 -13.34 -8.80 14.24
CA ALA A 29 -12.74 -8.55 12.92
C ALA A 29 -11.88 -9.72 12.39
N GLY A 30 -11.97 -10.90 13.03
CA GLY A 30 -11.17 -12.08 12.73
C GLY A 30 -9.75 -11.97 13.29
N ALA A 31 -8.96 -13.01 13.04
CA ALA A 31 -7.54 -13.00 13.36
C ALA A 31 -6.80 -11.92 12.53
N PRO A 32 -5.74 -11.30 13.07
CA PRO A 32 -4.86 -10.43 12.31
C PRO A 32 -4.40 -11.12 11.02
N ARG A 33 -4.50 -10.42 9.89
CA ARG A 33 -4.13 -10.98 8.58
C ARG A 33 -2.62 -11.02 8.44
N ASP A 34 -2.11 -12.15 7.96
CA ASP A 34 -0.69 -12.28 7.59
C ASP A 34 -0.40 -11.50 6.30
N VAL A 35 0.05 -10.25 6.44
CA VAL A 35 0.41 -9.39 5.31
C VAL A 35 1.62 -9.92 4.54
N LYS A 36 2.56 -10.54 5.24
CA LYS A 36 3.76 -11.09 4.61
C LYS A 36 3.40 -12.20 3.62
N SER A 37 2.48 -13.09 4.00
CA SER A 37 1.98 -14.15 3.13
C SER A 37 1.35 -13.61 1.83
N SER A 38 0.72 -12.44 1.87
CA SER A 38 0.04 -11.88 0.69
C SER A 38 1.01 -11.27 -0.32
N ILE A 39 2.15 -10.78 0.14
CA ILE A 39 3.22 -10.17 -0.67
C ILE A 39 4.11 -11.22 -1.34
N ILE A 40 4.23 -12.43 -0.76
CA ILE A 40 4.97 -13.54 -1.35
C ILE A 40 4.39 -13.92 -2.73
N GLY A 41 5.26 -14.12 -3.71
CA GLY A 41 4.90 -14.56 -5.05
C GLY A 41 5.73 -13.91 -6.16
N THR A 42 5.28 -14.15 -7.39
CA THR A 42 5.87 -13.55 -8.60
C THR A 42 4.99 -12.40 -9.08
N TRP A 43 5.60 -11.26 -9.33
CA TRP A 43 4.98 -9.98 -9.59
C TRP A 43 5.51 -9.43 -10.91
N LYS A 44 4.62 -9.20 -11.88
CA LYS A 44 4.98 -8.58 -13.16
C LYS A 44 4.56 -7.11 -13.12
N LEU A 45 5.47 -6.23 -13.50
CA LEU A 45 5.19 -4.80 -13.59
C LEU A 45 4.13 -4.56 -14.68
N THR A 46 3.08 -3.82 -14.36
CA THR A 46 2.00 -3.50 -15.30
C THR A 46 1.86 -2.02 -15.57
N LYS A 47 2.30 -1.18 -14.62
CA LYS A 47 2.23 0.27 -14.76
C LYS A 47 3.39 0.98 -14.08
N ALA A 48 3.91 2.01 -14.73
CA ALA A 48 4.87 2.94 -14.18
C ALA A 48 4.33 4.37 -14.29
N THR A 49 4.18 5.05 -13.17
CA THR A 49 3.72 6.44 -13.11
C THR A 49 4.84 7.30 -12.52
N GLN A 50 5.15 8.42 -13.17
CA GLN A 50 6.05 9.44 -12.64
C GLN A 50 5.22 10.58 -12.05
N VAL A 51 5.66 11.14 -10.92
CA VAL A 51 5.08 12.32 -10.30
C VAL A 51 6.13 13.39 -10.15
N ASP A 52 5.83 14.60 -10.64
CA ASP A 52 6.58 15.80 -10.30
C ASP A 52 6.08 16.30 -8.93
N GLU A 53 6.93 16.14 -7.93
CA GLU A 53 6.57 16.41 -6.53
C GLU A 53 6.53 17.93 -6.26
N GLU A 54 7.22 18.75 -7.06
CA GLU A 54 7.14 20.21 -6.97
C GLU A 54 5.81 20.72 -7.52
N SER A 55 5.42 20.22 -8.69
CA SER A 55 4.13 20.53 -9.31
C SER A 55 2.96 20.01 -8.45
N ALA A 56 3.11 18.83 -7.85
CA ALA A 56 2.14 18.28 -6.91
C ALA A 56 1.98 19.18 -5.67
N ARG A 57 3.10 19.62 -5.07
CA ARG A 57 3.10 20.50 -3.90
C ARG A 57 2.46 21.86 -4.19
N LYS A 58 2.66 22.41 -5.39
CA LYS A 58 2.07 23.69 -5.84
C LYS A 58 0.62 23.58 -6.27
N GLY A 59 0.05 22.38 -6.32
CA GLY A 59 -1.33 22.16 -6.74
C GLY A 59 -1.57 22.35 -8.24
N PHE A 60 -0.53 22.19 -9.07
CA PHE A 60 -0.70 22.30 -10.52
C PHE A 60 -1.48 21.11 -11.10
N PRO A 61 -2.25 21.35 -12.18
CA PRO A 61 -2.85 20.26 -12.95
C PRO A 61 -1.75 19.45 -13.67
N TYR A 62 -2.02 18.18 -13.98
CA TYR A 62 -1.12 17.28 -14.73
C TYR A 62 0.24 16.99 -14.05
N ARG A 63 0.23 16.83 -12.72
CA ARG A 63 1.44 16.48 -11.92
C ARG A 63 1.92 15.03 -12.04
N GLU A 64 1.10 14.16 -12.63
CA GLU A 64 1.38 12.73 -12.79
C GLU A 64 1.39 12.38 -14.28
N LEU A 65 2.35 11.56 -14.67
CA LEU A 65 2.50 11.08 -16.03
C LEU A 65 2.61 9.56 -16.03
N ASP A 66 1.77 8.89 -16.83
CA ASP A 66 1.95 7.48 -17.13
C ASP A 66 3.13 7.34 -18.10
N ILE A 67 4.18 6.66 -17.65
CA ILE A 67 5.41 6.46 -18.41
C ILE A 67 5.57 4.99 -18.86
N THR A 68 4.53 4.17 -18.67
CA THR A 68 4.57 2.72 -18.91
C THR A 68 4.99 2.37 -20.34
N THR A 69 4.66 3.20 -21.32
CA THR A 69 4.96 2.97 -22.74
C THR A 69 6.25 3.64 -23.23
N ILE A 70 6.91 4.44 -22.39
CA ILE A 70 8.16 5.14 -22.77
C ILE A 70 9.32 4.15 -22.83
N TYR A 71 9.28 3.13 -21.97
CA TYR A 71 10.21 2.01 -21.94
C TYR A 71 9.42 0.71 -21.82
N PRO A 72 10.00 -0.46 -22.13
CA PRO A 72 9.32 -1.76 -21.98
C PRO A 72 9.24 -2.18 -20.49
N TYR A 73 8.60 -1.37 -19.65
CA TYR A 73 8.47 -1.60 -18.21
C TYR A 73 7.77 -2.92 -17.90
N THR A 74 6.83 -3.34 -18.74
CA THR A 74 6.04 -4.55 -18.53
C THR A 74 6.83 -5.85 -18.62
N ASP A 75 8.10 -5.80 -19.05
CA ASP A 75 9.00 -6.95 -19.03
C ASP A 75 9.59 -7.21 -17.64
N PHE A 76 9.52 -6.23 -16.74
CA PHE A 76 10.11 -6.36 -15.41
C PHE A 76 9.31 -7.32 -14.52
N VAL A 77 10.00 -8.30 -13.94
CA VAL A 77 9.45 -9.26 -12.99
C VAL A 77 10.20 -9.18 -11.67
N LEU A 78 9.47 -9.15 -10.57
CA LEU A 78 9.95 -9.27 -9.19
C LEU A 78 9.41 -10.57 -8.60
N LYS A 79 10.26 -11.41 -8.05
CA LYS A 79 9.85 -12.59 -7.30
C LYS A 79 10.31 -12.46 -5.85
N LEU A 80 9.37 -12.68 -4.92
CA LEU A 80 9.57 -12.65 -3.47
C LEU A 80 9.23 -14.03 -2.92
N ASP A 81 10.26 -14.77 -2.50
CA ASP A 81 10.12 -16.11 -1.91
C ASP A 81 9.83 -16.04 -0.41
N ALA A 82 9.20 -17.09 0.11
CA ALA A 82 9.01 -17.26 1.55
C ALA A 82 10.36 -17.44 2.29
N GLY A 83 10.40 -17.10 3.57
CA GLY A 83 11.58 -17.23 4.45
C GLY A 83 11.72 -16.05 5.42
N GLU A 84 12.60 -16.16 6.43
CA GLU A 84 12.94 -15.10 7.39
C GLU A 84 14.47 -14.94 7.50
N PRO A 85 15.12 -14.05 6.72
CA PRO A 85 14.55 -13.25 5.63
C PRO A 85 14.21 -14.10 4.40
N GLY A 86 13.30 -13.63 3.55
CA GLY A 86 12.96 -14.31 2.29
C GLY A 86 14.00 -14.01 1.21
N ASN A 87 14.06 -14.81 0.15
CA ASN A 87 14.90 -14.50 -1.02
C ASN A 87 14.11 -13.69 -2.05
N PHE A 88 14.76 -12.77 -2.76
CA PHE A 88 14.15 -12.09 -3.90
C PHE A 88 15.01 -12.21 -5.15
N THR A 89 14.34 -12.13 -6.29
CA THR A 89 14.98 -11.98 -7.60
C THR A 89 14.26 -10.93 -8.43
N THR A 90 15.00 -10.16 -9.23
CA THR A 90 14.47 -9.21 -10.21
C THR A 90 14.98 -9.57 -11.59
N THR A 91 14.05 -9.63 -12.54
CA THR A 91 14.33 -9.94 -13.95
C THR A 91 13.83 -8.76 -14.78
N PRO A 92 14.70 -7.83 -15.18
CA PRO A 92 14.26 -6.63 -15.89
C PRO A 92 13.80 -6.90 -17.33
N GLY A 93 14.25 -7.97 -17.98
CA GLY A 93 14.02 -8.15 -19.42
C GLY A 93 14.60 -6.96 -20.20
N ALA A 94 13.80 -6.33 -21.06
CA ALA A 94 14.19 -5.08 -21.73
C ALA A 94 13.90 -3.81 -20.90
N SER A 95 13.19 -3.92 -19.76
CA SER A 95 12.86 -2.79 -18.90
C SER A 95 14.12 -2.13 -18.32
N PRO A 96 14.09 -0.80 -18.07
CA PRO A 96 15.02 -0.16 -17.17
C PRO A 96 15.03 -0.86 -15.81
N ARG A 97 16.21 -0.91 -15.18
CA ARG A 97 16.36 -1.45 -13.83
C ARG A 97 15.73 -0.48 -12.82
N ILE A 98 14.62 -0.89 -12.20
CA ILE A 98 13.92 -0.09 -11.18
C ILE A 98 14.36 -0.42 -9.75
N ILE A 99 14.78 -1.66 -9.49
CA ILE A 99 15.33 -2.11 -8.20
C ILE A 99 16.83 -2.32 -8.37
N ARG A 100 17.63 -1.83 -7.41
CA ARG A 100 19.09 -1.81 -7.55
C ARG A 100 19.70 -3.21 -7.72
N PHE A 101 19.21 -4.20 -7.01
CA PHE A 101 19.80 -5.54 -6.94
C PHE A 101 19.04 -6.56 -7.79
N ALA A 102 19.78 -7.46 -8.43
CA ALA A 102 19.20 -8.57 -9.20
C ALA A 102 18.68 -9.69 -8.30
N THR A 103 19.39 -9.94 -7.19
CA THR A 103 19.05 -10.99 -6.22
C THR A 103 19.44 -10.52 -4.83
N GLY A 104 18.91 -11.19 -3.80
CA GLY A 104 19.29 -10.94 -2.42
C GLY A 104 18.23 -11.46 -1.46
N THR A 105 18.20 -10.89 -0.26
CA THR A 105 17.17 -11.19 0.74
C THR A 105 16.23 -10.02 0.92
N TRP A 106 14.97 -10.29 1.27
CA TRP A 106 13.97 -9.27 1.52
C TRP A 106 13.29 -9.47 2.87
N THR A 107 12.90 -8.35 3.47
CA THR A 107 12.05 -8.30 4.67
C THR A 107 11.11 -7.11 4.57
N LEU A 108 10.10 -7.10 5.43
CA LEU A 108 9.31 -5.89 5.69
C LEU A 108 9.99 -5.10 6.81
N ASN A 109 9.76 -3.79 6.84
CA ASN A 109 10.22 -2.96 7.97
C ASN A 109 9.42 -3.24 9.25
N ASP A 110 8.15 -3.58 9.09
CA ASP A 110 7.21 -3.93 10.15
C ASP A 110 6.32 -5.08 9.62
N PRO A 111 6.24 -6.23 10.30
CA PRO A 111 5.47 -7.37 9.83
C PRO A 111 3.95 -7.19 9.97
N GLU A 112 3.48 -6.33 10.88
CA GLU A 112 2.06 -6.06 11.13
C GLU A 112 1.54 -4.92 10.25
N PHE A 113 2.30 -3.83 10.15
CA PHE A 113 1.93 -2.62 9.41
C PHE A 113 3.04 -2.18 8.44
N PRO A 114 3.30 -2.96 7.39
CA PRO A 114 4.43 -2.70 6.51
C PRO A 114 4.23 -1.41 5.72
N SER A 115 5.26 -0.57 5.74
CA SER A 115 5.35 0.67 4.95
C SER A 115 6.53 0.68 4.00
N ALA A 116 7.45 -0.27 4.14
CA ALA A 116 8.60 -0.43 3.27
C ALA A 116 9.01 -1.90 3.09
N LEU A 117 9.44 -2.20 1.86
CA LEU A 117 10.13 -3.42 1.49
C LEU A 117 11.64 -3.16 1.56
N LEU A 118 12.34 -3.94 2.38
CA LEU A 118 13.79 -3.86 2.54
C LEU A 118 14.43 -4.95 1.69
N LEU A 119 15.27 -4.56 0.73
CA LEU A 119 15.96 -5.45 -0.20
C LEU A 119 17.45 -5.40 0.09
N LYS A 120 18.03 -6.50 0.55
CA LYS A 120 19.43 -6.59 0.97
C LYS A 120 20.26 -7.42 0.00
N ASN A 121 21.46 -6.95 -0.30
CA ASN A 121 22.49 -7.73 -0.98
C ASN A 121 23.83 -7.51 -0.25
N GLY A 122 24.31 -8.54 0.44
CA GLY A 122 25.43 -8.43 1.37
C GLY A 122 25.13 -7.43 2.49
N THR A 123 25.97 -6.40 2.63
CA THR A 123 25.83 -5.34 3.65
C THR A 123 24.99 -4.16 3.19
N THR A 124 24.61 -4.10 1.91
CA THR A 124 23.87 -2.95 1.36
C THR A 124 22.36 -3.23 1.42
N THR A 125 21.59 -2.25 1.89
CA THR A 125 20.12 -2.29 1.90
C THR A 125 19.56 -1.24 0.95
N ASP A 126 18.63 -1.64 0.10
CA ASP A 126 17.78 -0.77 -0.70
C ASP A 126 16.37 -0.78 -0.12
N THR A 127 15.76 0.39 0.01
CA THR A 127 14.47 0.56 0.70
C THR A 127 13.44 1.06 -0.29
N ALA A 128 12.44 0.24 -0.56
CA ALA A 128 11.35 0.56 -1.45
C ALA A 128 10.08 0.85 -0.63
N THR A 129 9.49 2.03 -0.77
CA THR A 129 8.27 2.37 -0.02
C THR A 129 7.09 1.58 -0.58
N LEU A 130 6.29 0.95 0.29
CA LEU A 130 5.07 0.29 -0.12
C LEU A 130 3.96 1.33 -0.27
N GLY A 131 3.46 1.49 -1.50
CA GLY A 131 2.28 2.32 -1.79
C GLY A 131 0.97 1.54 -1.69
N GLY A 132 1.05 0.22 -1.65
CA GLY A 132 -0.08 -0.69 -1.54
C GLY A 132 0.38 -2.13 -1.74
N TYR A 133 -0.38 -3.08 -1.20
CA TYR A 133 -0.10 -4.51 -1.31
C TYR A 133 -1.43 -5.27 -1.27
N PRO A 134 -1.43 -6.57 -1.63
CA PRO A 134 -2.67 -7.33 -1.73
C PRO A 134 -3.35 -7.50 -0.36
N VAL A 135 -4.45 -6.77 -0.16
CA VAL A 135 -5.29 -6.82 1.05
C VAL A 135 -6.74 -6.64 0.64
N GLY A 136 -7.61 -7.51 1.16
CA GLY A 136 -9.04 -7.49 0.83
C GLY A 136 -9.27 -7.65 -0.67
N ALA A 137 -9.88 -6.65 -1.30
CA ALA A 137 -10.13 -6.59 -2.74
C ALA A 137 -8.92 -6.12 -3.57
N ALA A 138 -7.88 -5.55 -2.94
CA ALA A 138 -6.67 -5.15 -3.65
C ALA A 138 -5.84 -6.39 -4.01
N THR A 139 -5.46 -6.51 -5.28
CA THR A 139 -4.69 -7.64 -5.82
C THR A 139 -3.29 -7.23 -6.31
N THR A 140 -2.98 -5.94 -6.27
CA THR A 140 -1.74 -5.37 -6.81
C THR A 140 -0.73 -5.09 -5.71
N LEU A 141 0.55 -5.28 -6.01
CA LEU A 141 1.66 -4.76 -5.22
C LEU A 141 2.08 -3.41 -5.82
N LYS A 142 2.23 -2.37 -5.00
CA LYS A 142 2.64 -1.03 -5.43
C LYS A 142 3.87 -0.58 -4.67
N ILE A 143 4.90 -0.20 -5.39
CA ILE A 143 6.17 0.26 -4.84
C ILE A 143 6.43 1.69 -5.31
N LYS A 144 6.80 2.58 -4.37
CA LYS A 144 7.16 3.96 -4.64
C LYS A 144 8.66 4.17 -4.42
N LEU A 145 9.33 4.72 -5.43
CA LEU A 145 10.72 5.18 -5.34
C LEU A 145 10.77 6.70 -5.42
N ARG A 146 11.67 7.31 -4.65
CA ARG A 146 11.81 8.76 -4.52
C ARG A 146 13.19 9.20 -4.97
N LYS A 147 13.25 10.18 -5.88
CA LYS A 147 14.50 10.84 -6.27
C LYS A 147 14.57 12.22 -5.61
N LYS A 148 15.61 12.40 -4.80
CA LYS A 148 15.93 13.67 -4.15
C LYS A 148 17.07 14.36 -4.87
N GLU A 149 17.05 15.68 -4.88
CA GLU A 149 18.18 16.50 -5.31
C GLU A 149 19.38 16.26 -4.38
N ALA A 150 20.56 16.03 -4.95
CA ALA A 150 21.75 15.69 -4.17
C ALA A 150 22.23 16.84 -3.27
N ALA A 151 22.10 18.09 -3.73
CA ALA A 151 22.60 19.26 -3.02
C ALA A 151 21.68 19.70 -1.87
N THR A 152 20.36 19.67 -2.07
CA THR A 152 19.38 20.22 -1.11
C THR A 152 18.61 19.15 -0.35
N GLY A 153 18.64 17.88 -0.80
CA GLY A 153 17.81 16.80 -0.27
C GLY A 153 16.32 16.94 -0.62
N LYS A 154 15.94 17.94 -1.42
CA LYS A 154 14.56 18.18 -1.82
C LYS A 154 14.04 17.04 -2.69
N LEU A 155 12.83 16.54 -2.39
CA LEU A 155 12.16 15.56 -3.24
C LEU A 155 11.74 16.23 -4.56
N LEU A 156 12.25 15.73 -5.69
CA LEU A 156 11.96 16.28 -7.02
C LEU A 156 10.93 15.44 -7.76
N ILE A 157 11.21 14.15 -7.86
CA ILE A 157 10.42 13.22 -8.66
C ILE A 157 10.19 11.96 -7.84
N SER A 158 9.01 11.40 -7.94
CA SER A 158 8.76 10.04 -7.49
C SER A 158 8.21 9.16 -8.60
N TYR A 159 8.42 7.87 -8.45
CA TYR A 159 7.94 6.85 -9.38
C TYR A 159 7.11 5.85 -8.60
N THR A 160 5.91 5.57 -9.07
CA THR A 160 5.05 4.51 -8.55
C THR A 160 5.01 3.39 -9.58
N TYR A 161 5.38 2.20 -9.13
CA TYR A 161 5.39 0.97 -9.93
C TYR A 161 4.30 0.05 -9.40
N GLU A 162 3.36 -0.31 -10.26
CA GLU A 162 2.26 -1.22 -9.94
C GLU A 162 2.49 -2.58 -10.58
N PHE A 163 2.38 -3.63 -9.77
CA PHE A 163 2.61 -4.99 -10.19
C PHE A 163 1.33 -5.82 -10.03
N ALA A 164 1.13 -6.73 -10.99
CA ALA A 164 0.12 -7.77 -10.91
C ALA A 164 0.78 -9.11 -10.55
N LYS A 165 0.09 -9.91 -9.74
CA LYS A 165 0.53 -11.27 -9.43
C LYS A 165 0.48 -12.12 -10.71
N GLN A 166 1.46 -13.01 -10.90
CA GLN A 166 1.50 -14.00 -11.97
C GLN A 166 1.00 -15.35 -11.49
#